data_AF-A0A0V0QLY4-F1
#
_entry.id   AF-A0A0V0QLY4-F1
#
_cell.length_a   1.000
_cell.length_b   1.000
_cell.length_c   1.000
_cell.angle_alpha   90.00
_cell.angle_beta   90.00
_cell.angle_gamma   90.00
#
_symmetry.space_group_name_H-M   'P 1'
#
loop_
_entity.id
_entity.type
_entity.pdbx_description
1 polymer ?
#
loop_
_entity_poly.entity_id
_entity_poly.type
_entity_poly.pdbx_seq_one_letter_code
_entity_poly.pdbx_strand_id
1 'polypeptide(L)'
;MFGRQINSECDVCSDIYRNTPNCNCKPGYYESPPGETTCSSCAIQCAKCETNSHTCTECSDINRSGVTCSCDNGYYDIGTANCGSCDHQCARCENNSHTCVECSDVNRSMEANKCDCIDGYFDYGVATCGQQYMQLQRWLL
;
A
#
# COMPACT_ATOMS: atom_id res chain seq x y z
N MET A 1 14.96 31.13 12.61
CA MET A 1 13.79 30.75 13.44
C MET A 1 12.58 30.75 12.53
N PHE A 2 11.92 29.60 12.36
CA PHE A 2 10.82 29.39 11.38
C PHE A 2 9.44 29.85 11.89
N GLY A 3 9.44 30.91 12.71
CA GLY A 3 8.22 31.45 13.33
C GLY A 3 8.52 32.59 14.28
N ARG A 4 7.47 33.14 14.89
CA ARG A 4 7.54 34.29 15.79
C ARG A 4 7.63 33.82 17.24
N GLN A 5 8.69 34.21 17.95
CA GLN A 5 8.89 33.88 19.36
C GLN A 5 8.29 34.95 20.29
N ILE A 6 7.56 34.50 21.31
CA ILE A 6 7.30 35.26 22.53
C ILE A 6 7.57 34.28 23.69
N ASN A 7 8.47 34.62 24.61
CA ASN A 7 8.86 33.77 25.76
C ASN A 7 9.55 32.42 25.46
N SER A 8 10.47 32.35 24.49
CA SER A 8 11.35 31.19 24.19
C SER A 8 10.72 29.95 23.56
N GLU A 9 9.40 29.94 23.36
CA GLU A 9 8.69 28.94 22.55
C GLU A 9 8.16 29.60 21.25
N CYS A 10 8.01 28.82 20.19
CA CYS A 10 7.40 29.32 18.96
C CYS A 10 5.88 29.17 19.07
N ASP A 11 5.17 30.29 19.23
CA ASP A 11 3.70 30.30 19.32
C ASP A 11 3.03 30.20 17.94
N VAL A 12 3.71 30.69 16.90
CA VAL A 12 3.20 30.71 15.52
C VAL A 12 4.32 30.38 14.54
N CYS A 13 4.11 29.34 13.75
CA CYS A 13 5.01 28.96 12.66
C CYS A 13 4.71 29.75 11.37
N SER A 14 5.72 29.94 10.53
CA SER A 14 5.60 30.68 9.26
C SER A 14 4.76 29.97 8.21
N ASP A 15 4.66 28.64 8.29
CA ASP A 15 3.88 27.79 7.40
C ASP A 15 2.78 27.08 8.20
N ILE A 16 1.55 27.05 7.65
CA ILE A 16 0.41 26.37 8.26
C ILE A 16 0.61 24.86 8.36
N TYR A 17 1.55 24.28 7.61
CA TYR A 17 1.93 22.88 7.64
C TYR A 17 3.06 22.59 8.63
N ARG A 18 3.42 23.53 9.50
CA ARG A 18 4.38 23.33 10.60
C ARG A 18 3.67 23.27 11.96
N ASN A 19 4.23 22.51 12.90
CA ASN A 19 3.72 22.36 14.27
C ASN A 19 4.63 23.03 15.28
N THR A 20 4.05 23.77 16.23
CA THR A 20 4.74 24.31 17.40
C THR A 20 5.18 23.16 18.35
N PRO A 21 6.19 23.38 19.22
CA PRO A 21 6.99 24.59 19.39
C PRO A 21 8.20 24.69 18.44
N ASN A 22 8.57 23.58 17.77
CA ASN A 22 9.79 23.51 16.96
C ASN A 22 9.59 23.95 15.51
N CYS A 23 8.34 24.10 15.07
CA CYS A 23 7.96 24.36 13.69
C CYS A 23 8.49 23.32 12.70
N ASN A 24 8.48 22.05 13.10
CA ASN A 24 8.73 20.94 12.17
C ASN A 24 7.50 20.73 11.26
N CYS A 25 7.71 20.23 10.05
CA CYS A 25 6.60 19.89 9.15
C CYS A 25 5.66 18.86 9.80
N LYS A 26 4.36 19.03 9.58
CA LYS A 26 3.29 18.12 9.99
C LYS A 26 3.46 16.76 9.30
N PRO A 27 2.93 15.66 9.89
CA PRO A 27 2.79 14.40 9.17
C PRO A 27 2.13 14.60 7.79
N GLY A 28 2.59 13.87 6.78
CA GLY A 28 2.20 14.07 5.38
C GLY A 28 2.96 15.20 4.67
N TYR A 29 3.87 15.89 5.35
CA TYR A 29 4.72 16.93 4.78
C TYR A 29 6.18 16.78 5.20
N TYR A 30 7.08 17.29 4.37
CA TYR A 30 8.52 17.26 4.60
C TYR A 30 9.17 18.57 4.14
N GLU A 31 10.38 18.81 4.64
CA GLU A 31 11.23 19.92 4.26
C GLU A 31 12.32 19.41 3.30
N SER A 32 12.51 20.07 2.16
CA SER A 32 13.62 19.74 1.24
C SER A 32 13.94 20.94 0.36
N PRO A 33 15.18 21.46 0.41
CA PRO A 33 16.30 21.01 1.26
C PRO A 33 16.10 21.34 2.76
N PRO A 34 16.86 20.72 3.68
CA PRO A 34 16.78 21.03 5.11
C PRO A 34 16.96 22.52 5.40
N GLY A 35 16.12 23.06 6.27
CA GLY A 35 16.07 24.48 6.63
C GLY A 35 15.22 25.38 5.70
N GLU A 36 14.49 24.81 4.74
CA GLU A 36 13.55 25.56 3.90
C GLU A 36 12.35 26.07 4.72
N THR A 37 11.77 27.22 4.39
CA THR A 37 10.66 27.76 5.22
C THR A 37 9.33 27.05 4.96
N THR A 38 9.19 26.45 3.78
CA THR A 38 7.97 25.80 3.29
C THR A 38 8.03 24.28 3.44
N CYS A 39 6.88 23.66 3.67
CA CYS A 39 6.76 22.21 3.71
C CYS A 39 6.10 21.68 2.43
N SER A 40 6.73 20.71 1.78
CA SER A 40 6.19 20.01 0.61
C SER A 40 5.38 18.78 1.04
N SER A 41 4.32 18.44 0.31
CA SER A 41 3.51 17.26 0.60
C SER A 41 4.22 15.96 0.23
N CYS A 42 4.04 14.94 1.05
CA CYS A 42 4.41 13.57 0.70
C CYS A 42 3.59 13.05 -0.48
N ALA A 43 4.12 12.04 -1.16
CA ALA A 43 3.36 11.30 -2.15
C ALA A 43 2.23 10.52 -1.47
N ILE A 44 1.15 10.27 -2.21
CA ILE A 44 -0.12 9.77 -1.65
C ILE A 44 0.01 8.42 -0.94
N GLN A 45 1.00 7.61 -1.32
CA GLN A 45 1.28 6.33 -0.70
C GLN A 45 1.96 6.43 0.68
N CYS A 46 2.55 7.58 1.02
CA CYS A 46 3.21 7.79 2.30
C CYS A 46 2.27 8.51 3.30
N ALA A 47 2.14 7.98 4.51
CA ALA A 47 1.61 8.75 5.64
C ALA A 47 2.64 9.77 6.16
N LYS A 48 3.92 9.40 6.12
CA LYS A 48 5.06 10.26 6.43
C LYS A 48 6.20 9.98 5.46
N CYS A 49 6.93 11.02 5.10
CA CYS A 49 8.07 10.94 4.20
C CYS A 49 9.22 11.83 4.70
N GLU A 50 10.41 11.56 4.19
CA GLU A 50 11.64 12.27 4.53
C GLU A 50 12.48 12.48 3.27
N THR A 51 13.26 13.56 3.21
CA THR A 51 14.16 13.93 2.09
C THR A 51 13.50 14.25 0.73
N ASN A 52 12.48 13.50 0.34
CA ASN A 52 11.64 13.69 -0.86
C ASN A 52 10.25 13.08 -0.63
N SER A 53 9.32 13.36 -1.53
CA SER A 53 7.92 12.93 -1.43
C SER A 53 7.72 11.40 -1.44
N HIS A 54 8.64 10.62 -2.01
CA HIS A 54 8.51 9.17 -2.23
C HIS A 54 9.32 8.30 -1.26
N THR A 55 10.19 8.90 -0.45
CA THR A 55 10.95 8.19 0.58
C THR A 55 10.13 8.20 1.86
N CYS A 56 9.26 7.22 1.99
CA CYS A 56 8.33 7.10 3.08
C CYS A 56 9.02 6.57 4.35
N THR A 57 8.68 7.16 5.48
CA THR A 57 9.00 6.62 6.82
C THR A 57 7.81 5.90 7.44
N GLU A 58 6.61 6.12 6.91
CA GLU A 58 5.37 5.45 7.29
C GLU A 58 4.43 5.39 6.07
N CYS A 59 3.83 4.22 5.81
CA CYS A 59 2.91 4.02 4.69
C CYS A 59 1.48 4.45 5.04
N SER A 60 0.73 4.85 4.02
CA SER A 60 -0.65 5.33 4.14
C SER A 60 -1.68 4.22 4.37
N ASP A 61 -1.36 2.98 4.00
CA ASP A 61 -2.24 1.81 4.11
C ASP A 61 -1.46 0.60 4.64
N ILE A 62 -2.15 -0.34 5.28
CA ILE A 62 -1.57 -1.56 5.84
C ILE A 62 -1.08 -2.55 4.77
N ASN A 63 -1.61 -2.45 3.55
CA ASN A 63 -1.20 -3.29 2.41
C ASN A 63 -0.12 -2.62 1.56
N ARG A 64 0.59 -1.64 2.12
CA ARG A 64 1.75 -1.00 1.51
C ARG A 64 2.96 -1.19 2.40
N SER A 65 4.09 -1.54 1.80
CA SER A 65 5.34 -1.76 2.53
C SER A 65 6.58 -1.27 1.77
N GLY A 66 7.71 -1.25 2.50
CA GLY A 66 9.00 -0.77 1.99
C GLY A 66 9.12 0.76 1.96
N VAL A 67 10.29 1.24 1.54
CA VAL A 67 10.65 2.67 1.56
C VAL A 67 9.78 3.50 0.61
N THR A 68 9.29 2.90 -0.47
CA THR A 68 8.42 3.57 -1.44
C THR A 68 6.93 3.33 -1.20
N CYS A 69 6.56 2.56 -0.17
CA CYS A 69 5.19 2.15 0.12
C CYS A 69 4.46 1.57 -1.10
N SER A 70 5.10 0.59 -1.74
CA SER A 70 4.50 -0.18 -2.84
C SER A 70 3.44 -1.14 -2.28
N CYS A 71 2.43 -1.46 -3.09
CA CYS A 71 1.40 -2.43 -2.70
C CYS A 71 2.01 -3.83 -2.50
N ASP A 72 1.57 -4.49 -1.43
CA ASP A 72 1.99 -5.84 -1.08
C ASP A 72 1.42 -6.89 -2.06
N ASN A 73 1.95 -8.11 -2.02
CA ASN A 73 1.40 -9.22 -2.78
C ASN A 73 -0.10 -9.42 -2.46
N GLY A 74 -0.88 -9.77 -3.47
CA GLY A 74 -2.34 -9.80 -3.39
C GLY A 74 -3.01 -8.44 -3.59
N TYR A 75 -2.23 -7.37 -3.78
CA TYR A 75 -2.72 -6.02 -4.04
C TYR A 75 -1.98 -5.35 -5.20
N TYR A 76 -2.59 -4.32 -5.76
CA TYR A 76 -2.03 -3.49 -6.82
C TYR A 76 -2.35 -2.01 -6.61
N ASP A 77 -1.53 -1.13 -7.19
CA ASP A 77 -1.72 0.31 -7.07
C ASP A 77 -2.89 0.78 -7.94
N ILE A 78 -3.85 1.47 -7.33
CA ILE A 78 -5.05 2.03 -7.99
C ILE A 78 -4.97 3.56 -8.15
N GLY A 79 -3.80 4.16 -7.90
CA GLY A 79 -3.58 5.61 -7.95
C GLY A 79 -4.12 6.37 -6.73
N THR A 80 -4.37 5.67 -5.62
CA THR A 80 -4.87 6.27 -4.37
C THR A 80 -3.99 5.87 -3.18
N ALA A 81 -4.26 6.42 -1.99
CA ALA A 81 -3.57 6.02 -0.77
C ALA A 81 -3.71 4.52 -0.48
N ASN A 82 -4.84 3.92 -0.84
CA ASN A 82 -5.08 2.48 -0.66
C ASN A 82 -4.67 1.68 -1.89
N CYS A 83 -4.43 0.38 -1.69
CA CYS A 83 -4.25 -0.57 -2.77
C CYS A 83 -5.55 -1.28 -3.13
N GLY A 84 -5.73 -1.63 -4.39
CA GLY A 84 -6.81 -2.52 -4.84
C GLY A 84 -6.42 -3.98 -4.63
N SER A 85 -7.37 -4.84 -4.25
CA SER A 85 -7.11 -6.28 -4.12
C SER A 85 -7.06 -6.96 -5.48
N CYS A 86 -6.16 -7.91 -5.64
CA CYS A 86 -6.15 -8.83 -6.77
C CYS A 86 -7.39 -9.74 -6.75
N ASP A 87 -7.72 -10.28 -7.91
CA ASP A 87 -8.67 -11.38 -8.04
C ASP A 87 -8.16 -12.60 -7.26
N HIS A 88 -9.06 -13.41 -6.70
CA HIS A 88 -8.70 -14.55 -5.86
C HIS A 88 -7.78 -15.54 -6.57
N GLN A 89 -7.84 -15.62 -7.90
CA GLN A 89 -7.01 -16.50 -8.71
C GLN A 89 -5.53 -16.05 -8.78
N CYS A 90 -5.21 -14.81 -8.39
CA CYS A 90 -3.86 -14.26 -8.44
C CYS A 90 -3.24 -14.18 -7.04
N ALA A 91 -2.02 -14.71 -6.87
CA ALA A 91 -1.16 -14.33 -5.73
C ALA A 91 -0.62 -12.90 -5.90
N ARG A 92 -0.39 -12.49 -7.16
CA ARG A 92 0.03 -11.12 -7.53
C ARG A 92 -0.64 -10.71 -8.83
N CYS A 93 -1.02 -9.45 -8.91
CA CYS A 93 -1.60 -8.84 -10.09
C CYS A 93 -0.99 -7.45 -10.35
N GLU A 94 -1.08 -6.98 -11.58
CA GLU A 94 -0.56 -5.67 -12.00
C GLU A 94 -1.57 -4.91 -12.84
N ASN A 95 -1.61 -3.58 -12.73
CA ASN A 95 -2.51 -2.66 -13.45
C ASN A 95 -4.01 -2.80 -13.12
N ASN A 96 -4.53 -4.00 -12.93
CA ASN A 96 -5.90 -4.27 -12.49
C ASN A 96 -5.98 -5.61 -11.73
N SER A 97 -7.13 -5.90 -11.12
CA SER A 97 -7.34 -7.10 -10.30
C SER A 97 -7.18 -8.42 -11.05
N HIS A 98 -7.45 -8.46 -12.36
CA HIS A 98 -7.51 -9.69 -13.15
C HIS A 98 -6.26 -9.98 -13.98
N THR A 99 -5.33 -9.02 -14.11
CA THR A 99 -4.05 -9.26 -14.78
C THR A 99 -3.09 -9.90 -13.78
N CYS A 100 -3.17 -11.22 -13.63
CA CYS A 100 -2.27 -11.98 -12.79
C CYS A 100 -0.85 -12.00 -13.37
N VAL A 101 0.12 -11.83 -12.49
CA VAL A 101 1.55 -12.10 -12.76
C VAL A 101 2.08 -13.29 -11.96
N GLU A 102 1.30 -13.74 -10.96
CA GLU A 102 1.56 -14.94 -10.18
C GLU A 102 0.21 -15.56 -9.76
N CYS A 103 0.05 -16.87 -9.93
CA CYS A 103 -1.17 -17.58 -9.56
C CYS A 103 -1.23 -17.91 -8.06
N SER A 104 -2.43 -17.91 -7.50
CA SER A 104 -2.69 -18.12 -6.05
C SER A 104 -2.51 -19.55 -5.55
N ASP A 105 -2.51 -20.54 -6.45
CA ASP A 105 -2.45 -21.96 -6.12
C ASP A 105 -1.58 -22.70 -7.14
N VAL A 106 -0.88 -23.75 -6.69
CA VAL A 106 -0.05 -24.63 -7.53
C VAL A 106 -0.86 -25.41 -8.56
N ASN A 107 -2.16 -25.57 -8.33
CA ASN A 107 -3.14 -26.19 -9.23
C ASN A 107 -3.81 -25.18 -10.16
N ARG A 108 -3.31 -23.94 -10.22
CA ARG A 108 -3.66 -22.97 -11.27
C ARG A 108 -2.51 -22.87 -12.28
N SER A 109 -2.85 -22.75 -13.55
CA SER A 109 -1.89 -22.48 -14.63
C SER A 109 -2.14 -21.09 -15.20
N MET A 110 -1.06 -20.35 -15.46
CA MET A 110 -1.13 -19.02 -16.04
C MET A 110 -1.26 -19.09 -17.57
N GLU A 111 -2.32 -18.51 -18.11
CA GLU A 111 -2.52 -18.33 -19.55
C GLU A 111 -3.07 -16.92 -19.80
N ALA A 112 -2.38 -16.12 -20.63
CA ALA A 112 -2.78 -14.75 -20.97
C ALA A 112 -3.11 -13.85 -19.74
N ASN A 113 -2.26 -13.90 -18.70
CA ASN A 113 -2.43 -13.20 -17.42
C ASN A 113 -3.66 -13.61 -16.60
N LYS A 114 -4.27 -14.77 -16.89
CA LYS A 114 -5.34 -15.37 -16.09
C LYS A 114 -4.86 -16.68 -15.50
N CYS A 115 -5.36 -17.04 -14.32
CA CYS A 115 -4.96 -18.24 -13.58
C CYS A 115 -6.14 -19.19 -13.43
N ASP A 116 -6.32 -20.07 -14.41
CA ASP A 116 -7.40 -21.06 -14.39
C ASP A 116 -6.94 -22.37 -13.72
N CYS A 117 -7.89 -23.08 -13.10
CA CYS A 117 -7.60 -24.38 -12.49
C CYS A 117 -7.19 -25.39 -13.57
N ILE A 118 -6.15 -26.18 -13.29
CA ILE A 118 -5.71 -27.26 -14.19
C ILE A 118 -6.74 -28.40 -14.25
N ASP A 119 -6.65 -29.21 -15.30
CA ASP A 119 -7.54 -30.35 -15.51
C ASP A 119 -7.68 -31.24 -14.25
N GLY A 120 -8.93 -31.55 -13.91
CA GLY A 120 -9.28 -32.34 -12.72
C GLY A 120 -9.49 -31.51 -11.44
N TYR A 121 -9.25 -30.21 -11.48
CA TYR A 121 -9.56 -29.26 -10.41
C TYR A 121 -10.62 -28.26 -10.83
N PHE A 122 -11.31 -27.68 -9.84
CA PHE A 122 -12.45 -26.79 -10.06
C PHE A 122 -12.30 -25.50 -9.25
N ASP A 123 -12.71 -24.39 -9.86
CA ASP A 123 -12.76 -23.08 -9.20
C ASP A 123 -14.06 -22.95 -8.42
N TYR A 124 -13.95 -22.62 -7.13
CA TYR A 124 -15.08 -22.38 -6.23
C TYR A 124 -15.18 -20.91 -5.78
N GLY A 125 -14.54 -19.99 -6.51
CA GLY A 125 -14.48 -18.56 -6.16
C GLY A 125 -13.57 -18.28 -4.96
N VAL A 126 -12.55 -19.11 -4.77
CA VAL A 126 -11.58 -18.98 -3.67
C VAL A 126 -10.16 -19.17 -4.22
N ALA A 127 -9.17 -18.72 -3.45
CA ALA A 127 -7.77 -18.73 -3.87
C ALA A 127 -7.28 -20.11 -4.35
N THR A 128 -7.78 -21.18 -3.74
CA THR A 128 -7.36 -22.54 -4.05
C THR A 128 -8.31 -23.26 -5.01
N CYS A 129 -7.74 -24.12 -5.85
CA CYS A 129 -8.55 -25.00 -6.69
C CYS A 129 -8.89 -26.28 -5.93
N GLY A 130 -10.17 -26.65 -5.92
CA GLY A 130 -10.65 -27.83 -5.20
C GLY A 130 -10.90 -29.02 -6.11
N GLN A 131 -10.63 -30.22 -5.62
CA GLN A 131 -11.09 -31.46 -6.25
C GLN A 131 -12.48 -31.85 -5.73
N GLN A 132 -13.28 -32.53 -6.56
CA GLN A 132 -14.65 -32.96 -6.23
C GLN A 132 -14.75 -33.90 -5.00
N TYR A 133 -13.63 -34.42 -4.50
CA TYR A 133 -13.62 -35.37 -3.38
C TYR A 133 -13.67 -34.73 -1.97
N MET A 134 -13.61 -33.41 -1.84
CA MET A 134 -13.60 -32.76 -0.51
C MET A 134 -14.99 -32.46 0.11
N GLN A 135 -16.11 -32.79 -0.56
CA GLN A 135 -17.46 -32.63 0.02
C GLN A 135 -17.93 -33.82 0.89
N LEU A 136 -17.14 -34.91 1.01
CA LEU A 136 -17.58 -36.13 1.72
C LEU A 136 -16.97 -36.38 3.11
N GLN A 137 -16.27 -35.41 3.73
CA GLN A 137 -15.76 -35.59 5.11
C GLN A 137 -16.29 -34.59 6.15
N ARG A 138 -17.37 -33.86 5.87
CA ARG A 138 -18.11 -33.09 6.90
C ARG A 138 -19.42 -33.72 7.37
N TRP A 139 -19.63 -35.01 7.08
CA TRP A 139 -20.74 -35.82 7.62
C TRP A 139 -20.29 -37.20 8.12
N LEU A 140 -19.08 -37.31 8.69
CA LEU A 140 -18.62 -38.54 9.35
C LEU A 140 -18.10 -38.37 10.78
N LEU A 141 -18.42 -37.27 11.46
CA LEU A 141 -18.46 -37.20 12.94
C LEU A 141 -19.60 -36.27 13.36
#